data_AF-A0A1S1RM36-F1
#
_entry.id   AF-A0A1S1RM36-F1
#
_cell.length_a   1.000
_cell.length_b   1.000
_cell.length_c   1.000
_cell.angle_alpha   90.00
_cell.angle_beta   90.00
_cell.angle_gamma   90.00
#
_symmetry.space_group_name_H-M   'P 1'
#
loop_
_entity.id
_entity.type
_entity.pdbx_description
1 polymer ?
#
loop_
_entity_poly.entity_id
_entity_poly.type
_entity_poly.pdbx_seq_one_letter_code
_entity_poly.pdbx_strand_id
1 'polypeptide(L)'
;MILRARRIDRLEEHPNLRGILGILAQLVHTTDSELVSLAAMWRNSGQLASARDKALAPDSPLIVEVLAAFDALSAIYADDLAGAEFVTLDPAITSTALRAMRDALAGAYAKPILNRSEYTALLRPWRTVYPRVRSHEPDLGPAAADVKRVLATLPRLARRCHDPASLEVFDGLLATVLTRDDEAHQVAMERAFDSAVLTGRRRVWTLVRRSAAEGFWRLCPACRRLATAPDSLSDERVMELCADLACALLVEDLLDPQVFAQLTTPLRALIPLQGASGG
;
A
#
# COMPACT_ATOMS: atom_id res chain seq x y z
N MET A 1 22.48 31.00 18.32
CA MET A 1 22.73 30.71 16.89
C MET A 1 21.75 29.63 16.46
N ILE A 2 20.60 30.02 15.92
CA ILE A 2 19.54 29.08 15.53
C ILE A 2 19.97 28.46 14.20
N LEU A 3 20.43 27.21 14.22
CA LEU A 3 20.56 26.41 13.01
C LEU A 3 19.15 26.35 12.39
N ARG A 4 18.91 27.10 11.31
CA ARG A 4 17.73 26.88 10.46
C ARG A 4 17.78 25.43 10.04
N ALA A 5 16.93 24.59 10.63
CA ALA A 5 16.77 23.22 10.19
C ALA A 5 16.45 23.30 8.68
N ARG A 6 17.27 22.63 7.87
CA ARG A 6 17.02 22.52 6.43
C ARG A 6 15.61 21.96 6.27
N ARG A 7 14.74 22.71 5.60
CA ARG A 7 13.39 22.26 5.27
C ARG A 7 13.52 20.99 4.44
N ILE A 8 12.81 19.94 4.85
CA ILE A 8 12.79 18.66 4.14
C ILE A 8 11.52 18.69 3.28
N ASP A 9 11.69 18.82 1.96
CA ASP A 9 10.58 18.97 1.03
C ASP A 9 10.22 17.64 0.34
N ARG A 10 11.12 16.65 0.38
CA ARG A 10 10.91 15.31 -0.19
C ARG A 10 11.39 14.23 0.75
N LEU A 11 10.72 13.07 0.71
CA LEU A 11 11.11 11.88 1.46
C LEU A 11 12.57 11.46 1.18
N GLU A 12 13.04 11.54 -0.07
CA GLU A 12 14.40 11.19 -0.48
C GLU A 12 15.49 11.98 0.26
N GLU A 13 15.17 13.22 0.66
CA GLU A 13 16.08 14.13 1.37
C GLU A 13 16.07 13.89 2.89
N HIS A 14 15.16 13.04 3.38
CA HIS A 14 14.94 12.85 4.79
C HIS A 14 16.14 12.14 5.45
N PRO A 15 16.76 12.70 6.50
CA PRO A 15 17.96 12.11 7.11
C PRO A 15 17.68 10.76 7.80
N ASN A 16 16.42 10.45 8.09
CA ASN A 16 15.97 9.17 8.62
C ASN A 16 15.25 8.29 7.57
N LEU A 17 15.51 8.49 6.27
CA LEU A 17 14.84 7.79 5.17
C LEU A 17 14.81 6.27 5.36
N ARG A 18 15.95 5.63 5.68
CA ARG A 18 16.02 4.19 5.92
C ARG A 18 15.11 3.72 7.06
N GLY A 19 14.99 4.53 8.11
CA GLY A 19 14.11 4.23 9.25
C GLY A 19 12.64 4.31 8.85
N ILE A 20 12.27 5.32 8.07
CA ILE A 20 10.92 5.49 7.53
C ILE A 20 10.55 4.31 6.62
N LEU A 21 11.38 4.01 5.62
CA LEU A 21 11.14 2.93 4.67
C LEU A 21 11.05 1.56 5.38
N GLY A 22 11.91 1.33 6.37
CA GLY A 22 11.87 0.08 7.14
C GLY A 22 10.62 -0.09 8.00
N ILE A 23 10.05 1.00 8.52
CA ILE A 23 8.74 0.94 9.19
C ILE A 23 7.66 0.67 8.15
N LEU A 24 7.57 1.49 7.09
CA LEU A 24 6.53 1.37 6.07
C LEU A 24 6.45 -0.03 5.46
N ALA A 25 7.59 -0.62 5.12
CA ALA A 25 7.61 -1.95 4.54
C ALA A 25 7.14 -3.04 5.52
N GLN A 26 7.43 -2.90 6.82
CA GLN A 26 7.04 -3.89 7.83
C GLN A 26 5.55 -3.79 8.21
N LEU A 27 4.89 -2.63 8.02
CA LEU A 27 3.50 -2.43 8.45
C LEU A 27 2.53 -3.45 7.84
N VAL A 28 2.69 -3.78 6.56
CA VAL A 28 1.80 -4.73 5.85
C VAL A 28 2.10 -6.19 6.18
N HIS A 29 3.27 -6.48 6.76
CA HIS A 29 3.71 -7.82 7.15
C HIS A 29 3.59 -8.07 8.65
N THR A 30 3.05 -7.13 9.42
CA THR A 30 2.82 -7.37 10.84
C THR A 30 1.83 -8.53 10.96
N THR A 31 2.26 -9.60 11.61
CA THR A 31 1.42 -10.77 11.89
C THR A 31 0.44 -10.48 13.03
N ASP A 32 -0.59 -11.31 13.19
CA ASP A 32 -1.58 -11.11 14.25
C ASP A 32 -0.93 -11.23 15.65
N SER A 33 0.09 -12.08 15.81
CA SER A 33 0.87 -12.17 17.05
C SER A 33 1.69 -10.91 17.35
N GLU A 34 2.21 -10.25 16.31
CA GLU A 34 2.93 -8.99 16.44
C GLU A 34 1.97 -7.83 16.73
N LEU A 35 0.73 -7.86 16.22
CA LEU A 35 -0.31 -6.91 16.62
C LEU A 35 -0.63 -7.00 18.11
N VAL A 36 -0.83 -8.21 18.63
CA VAL A 36 -1.03 -8.44 20.07
C VAL A 36 0.15 -7.86 20.86
N SER A 37 1.37 -8.13 20.41
CA SER A 37 2.59 -7.63 21.06
C SER A 37 2.70 -6.09 21.02
N LEU A 38 2.41 -5.46 19.87
CA LEU A 38 2.40 -4.01 19.72
C LEU A 38 1.34 -3.36 20.63
N ALA A 39 0.14 -3.94 20.67
CA ALA A 39 -0.95 -3.46 21.52
C ALA A 39 -0.59 -3.56 23.01
N ALA A 40 -0.02 -4.70 23.45
CA ALA A 40 0.39 -4.90 24.84
C ALA A 40 1.51 -3.93 25.28
N MET A 41 2.38 -3.54 24.35
CA MET A 41 3.48 -2.60 24.60
C MET A 41 3.06 -1.14 24.54
N TRP A 42 1.92 -0.83 23.90
CA TRP A 42 1.43 0.53 23.79
C TRP A 42 0.78 0.99 25.10
N ARG A 43 1.28 2.09 25.66
CA ARG A 43 0.71 2.71 26.86
C ARG A 43 0.70 4.22 26.68
N ASN A 44 -0.48 4.83 26.80
CA ASN A 44 -0.59 6.28 26.79
C ASN A 44 0.06 6.84 28.06
N SER A 45 0.99 7.78 27.91
CA SER A 45 1.64 8.47 29.02
C SER A 45 1.79 9.94 28.66
N GLY A 46 1.92 10.83 29.65
CA GLY A 46 2.10 12.26 29.39
C GLY A 46 3.33 12.54 28.50
N GLN A 47 4.42 11.78 28.70
CA GLN A 47 5.61 11.88 27.86
C GLN A 47 5.35 11.48 26.40
N LEU A 48 4.62 10.38 26.18
CA LEU A 48 4.26 9.92 24.84
C LEU A 48 3.34 10.93 24.14
N ALA A 49 2.33 11.45 24.86
CA ALA A 49 1.41 12.45 24.34
C ALA A 49 2.15 13.72 23.90
N SER A 50 3.02 14.26 24.76
CA SER A 50 3.81 15.45 24.42
C SER A 50 4.75 15.23 23.22
N ALA A 51 5.40 14.06 23.13
CA ALA A 51 6.23 13.71 21.98
C ALA A 51 5.41 13.59 20.69
N ARG A 52 4.20 13.01 20.77
CA ARG A 52 3.27 12.88 19.64
C ARG A 52 2.78 14.23 19.15
N ASP A 53 2.37 15.12 20.05
CA ASP A 53 1.90 16.46 19.71
C ASP A 53 2.95 17.24 18.92
N LYS A 54 4.22 17.12 19.34
CA LYS A 54 5.35 17.70 18.63
C LYS A 54 5.62 17.02 17.28
N ALA A 55 5.54 15.69 17.22
CA ALA A 55 5.79 14.92 16.00
C ALA A 55 4.71 15.14 14.91
N LEU A 56 3.48 15.51 15.33
CA LEU A 56 2.35 15.78 14.45
C LEU A 56 2.05 17.28 14.30
N ALA A 57 2.94 18.16 14.78
CA ALA A 57 2.78 19.58 14.62
C ALA A 57 2.82 19.99 13.12
N PRO A 58 2.15 21.09 12.71
CA PRO A 58 2.12 21.52 11.31
C PRO A 58 3.49 21.82 10.69
N ASP A 59 4.50 22.12 11.52
CA ASP A 59 5.89 22.36 11.14
C ASP A 59 6.76 21.10 11.16
N SER A 60 6.18 19.94 11.49
CA SER A 60 6.88 18.65 11.48
C SER A 60 7.29 18.25 10.05
N PRO A 61 8.49 17.68 9.86
CA PRO A 61 8.97 17.24 8.55
C PRO A 61 7.97 16.33 7.83
N LEU A 62 7.60 16.72 6.61
CA LEU A 62 6.73 15.94 5.71
C LEU A 62 5.40 15.51 6.38
N ILE A 63 4.82 16.36 7.23
CA ILE A 63 3.59 16.03 7.99
C ILE A 63 2.43 15.54 7.11
N VAL A 64 2.29 16.08 5.89
CA VAL A 64 1.27 15.63 4.93
C VAL A 64 1.48 14.17 4.53
N GLU A 65 2.73 13.73 4.34
CA GLU A 65 3.06 12.34 4.04
C GLU A 65 2.76 11.42 5.25
N VAL A 66 3.03 11.90 6.47
CA VAL A 66 2.71 11.14 7.70
C VAL A 66 1.20 10.90 7.81
N LEU A 67 0.39 11.93 7.57
CA LEU A 67 -1.07 11.79 7.61
C LEU A 67 -1.58 10.89 6.49
N ALA A 68 -1.05 11.02 5.27
CA ALA A 68 -1.37 10.10 4.17
C ALA A 68 -1.00 8.64 4.50
N ALA A 69 0.13 8.42 5.18
CA ALA A 69 0.54 7.10 5.65
C ALA A 69 -0.40 6.55 6.74
N PHE A 70 -0.98 7.41 7.60
CA PHE A 70 -1.98 7.00 8.58
C PHE A 70 -3.29 6.56 7.93
N ASP A 71 -3.72 7.27 6.89
CA ASP A 71 -4.91 6.92 6.13
C ASP A 71 -4.68 5.59 5.38
N ALA A 72 -3.53 5.44 4.74
CA ALA A 72 -3.12 4.20 4.10
C ALA A 72 -3.11 3.03 5.09
N LEU A 73 -2.53 3.23 6.27
CA LEU A 73 -2.50 2.22 7.32
C LEU A 73 -3.91 1.84 7.80
N SER A 74 -4.81 2.81 7.93
CA SER A 74 -6.21 2.54 8.32
C SER A 74 -6.94 1.73 7.26
N ALA A 75 -6.70 2.02 5.98
CA ALA A 75 -7.28 1.27 4.87
C ALA A 75 -6.75 -0.17 4.80
N ILE A 76 -5.44 -0.38 4.99
CA ILE A 76 -4.80 -1.71 5.00
C ILE A 76 -5.38 -2.62 6.09
N TYR A 77 -5.74 -2.04 7.23
CA TYR A 77 -6.29 -2.76 8.40
C TYR A 77 -7.82 -2.63 8.52
N ALA A 78 -8.52 -2.21 7.46
CA ALA A 78 -9.96 -1.96 7.53
C ALA A 78 -10.74 -3.22 7.95
N ASP A 79 -10.40 -4.39 7.39
CA ASP A 79 -11.02 -5.66 7.75
C ASP A 79 -10.76 -6.05 9.21
N ASP A 80 -9.53 -5.81 9.68
CA ASP A 80 -9.14 -6.08 11.06
C ASP A 80 -9.86 -5.14 12.06
N LEU A 81 -10.17 -3.92 11.64
CA LEU A 81 -10.92 -2.94 12.45
C LEU A 81 -12.44 -3.18 12.41
N ALA A 82 -12.95 -3.72 11.31
CA ALA A 82 -14.34 -4.09 11.15
C ALA A 82 -14.69 -5.42 11.85
N GLY A 83 -13.67 -6.27 12.12
CA GLY A 83 -13.88 -7.61 12.64
C GLY A 83 -14.49 -8.53 11.58
N ALA A 84 -13.94 -8.49 10.37
CA ALA A 84 -14.37 -9.36 9.27
C ALA A 84 -14.31 -10.85 9.67
N GLU A 85 -15.17 -11.69 9.09
CA GLU A 85 -15.38 -13.08 9.53
C GLU A 85 -14.11 -13.95 9.51
N PHE A 86 -13.19 -13.67 8.58
CA PHE A 86 -11.90 -14.35 8.46
C PHE A 86 -10.79 -13.77 9.37
N VAL A 87 -11.08 -12.70 10.12
CA VAL A 87 -10.16 -12.11 11.10
C VAL A 87 -10.46 -12.68 12.48
N THR A 88 -9.45 -13.27 13.11
CA THR A 88 -9.57 -13.89 14.43
C THR A 88 -9.24 -12.94 15.58
N LEU A 89 -8.62 -11.80 15.28
CA LEU A 89 -8.15 -10.83 16.27
C LEU A 89 -9.26 -9.84 16.66
N ASP A 90 -9.39 -9.56 17.95
CA ASP A 90 -10.30 -8.52 18.45
C ASP A 90 -9.96 -7.15 17.84
N PRO A 91 -10.93 -6.44 17.21
CA PRO A 91 -10.73 -5.10 16.66
C PRO A 91 -10.12 -4.09 17.64
N ALA A 92 -10.36 -4.22 18.94
CA ALA A 92 -9.78 -3.37 19.97
C ALA A 92 -8.24 -3.54 20.09
N ILE A 93 -7.74 -4.77 19.89
CA ILE A 93 -6.31 -5.06 19.85
C ILE A 93 -5.71 -4.40 18.61
N THR A 94 -6.32 -4.59 17.44
CA THR A 94 -5.89 -3.93 16.18
C THR A 94 -5.84 -2.42 16.36
N SER A 95 -6.92 -1.81 16.86
CA SER A 95 -7.01 -0.37 17.09
C SER A 95 -5.88 0.14 18.00
N THR A 96 -5.54 -0.60 19.05
CA THR A 96 -4.44 -0.25 19.96
C THR A 96 -3.07 -0.43 19.32
N ALA A 97 -2.86 -1.52 18.56
CA ALA A 97 -1.62 -1.75 17.81
C ALA A 97 -1.38 -0.65 16.76
N LEU A 98 -2.43 -0.22 16.06
CA LEU A 98 -2.33 0.88 15.09
C LEU A 98 -1.87 2.19 15.74
N ARG A 99 -2.18 2.45 17.01
CA ARG A 99 -1.64 3.61 17.73
C ARG A 99 -0.13 3.52 17.87
N ALA A 100 0.40 2.34 18.22
CA ALA A 100 1.85 2.12 18.28
C ALA A 100 2.52 2.28 16.92
N MET A 101 1.90 1.77 15.84
CA MET A 101 2.41 1.92 14.48
C MET A 101 2.45 3.37 14.02
N ARG A 102 1.36 4.12 14.27
CA ARG A 102 1.27 5.55 13.96
C ARG A 102 2.30 6.37 14.75
N ASP A 103 2.49 6.06 16.03
CA ASP A 103 3.54 6.69 16.85
C ASP A 103 4.93 6.42 16.28
N ALA A 104 5.21 5.20 15.83
CA ALA A 104 6.49 4.84 15.23
C ALA A 104 6.75 5.59 13.91
N LEU A 105 5.74 5.68 13.04
CA LEU A 105 5.78 6.45 11.80
C LEU A 105 6.02 7.94 12.08
N ALA A 106 5.19 8.56 12.92
CA ALA A 106 5.33 9.97 13.29
C ALA A 106 6.72 10.24 13.89
N GLY A 107 7.20 9.37 14.78
CA GLY A 107 8.53 9.49 15.37
C GLY A 107 9.65 9.35 14.34
N ALA A 108 9.51 8.48 13.34
CA ALA A 108 10.52 8.30 12.30
C ALA A 108 10.64 9.51 11.37
N TYR A 109 9.52 10.11 10.99
CA TYR A 109 9.48 11.36 10.23
C TYR A 109 9.93 12.56 11.08
N ALA A 110 9.41 12.72 12.29
CA ALA A 110 9.79 13.82 13.16
C ALA A 110 11.19 13.69 13.78
N LYS A 111 11.94 12.62 13.46
CA LYS A 111 13.28 12.37 14.02
C LYS A 111 14.21 13.60 14.06
N PRO A 112 14.26 14.47 13.03
CA PRO A 112 15.14 15.65 13.04
C PRO A 112 14.80 16.68 14.13
N ILE A 113 13.53 16.76 14.55
CA ILE A 113 13.04 17.77 15.50
C ILE A 113 12.82 17.21 16.91
N LEU A 114 12.79 15.89 17.05
CA LEU A 114 12.61 15.21 18.33
C LEU A 114 13.93 15.05 19.08
N ASN A 115 13.91 15.29 20.39
CA ASN A 115 15.01 14.92 21.26
C ASN A 115 15.08 13.38 21.45
N ARG A 116 16.16 12.90 22.08
CA ARG A 116 16.39 11.45 22.26
C ARG A 116 15.26 10.77 23.03
N SER A 117 14.75 11.39 24.11
CA SER A 117 13.69 10.82 24.94
C SER A 117 12.35 10.79 24.22
N GLU A 118 11.98 11.85 23.51
CA GLU A 118 10.74 11.93 22.70
C GLU A 118 10.73 10.87 21.61
N TYR A 119 11.83 10.78 20.84
CA TYR A 119 11.97 9.76 19.80
C TYR A 119 11.92 8.34 20.36
N THR A 120 12.56 8.12 21.52
CA THR A 120 12.54 6.80 22.17
C THR A 120 11.14 6.45 22.67
N ALA A 121 10.39 7.42 23.21
CA ALA A 121 9.03 7.20 23.67
C ALA A 121 8.10 6.75 22.53
N LEU A 122 8.14 7.44 21.39
CA LEU A 122 7.32 7.11 20.21
C LEU A 122 7.65 5.74 19.61
N LEU A 123 8.94 5.40 19.49
CA LEU A 123 9.36 4.15 18.86
C LEU A 123 9.43 2.95 19.83
N ARG A 124 9.22 3.14 21.14
CA ARG A 124 9.43 2.07 22.13
C ARG A 124 8.59 0.82 21.84
N PRO A 125 7.26 0.90 21.60
CA PRO A 125 6.48 -0.30 21.30
C PRO A 125 7.00 -0.99 20.04
N TRP A 126 7.24 -0.21 18.98
CA TRP A 126 7.75 -0.71 17.71
C TRP A 126 9.08 -1.43 17.84
N ARG A 127 10.06 -0.85 18.54
CA ARG A 127 11.39 -1.44 18.72
C ARG A 127 11.43 -2.65 19.63
N THR A 128 10.40 -2.82 20.46
CA THR A 128 10.27 -4.02 21.29
C THR A 128 9.89 -5.22 20.44
N VAL A 129 9.01 -5.02 19.46
CA VAL A 129 8.57 -6.06 18.51
C VAL A 129 9.58 -6.23 17.36
N TYR A 130 10.12 -5.12 16.85
CA TYR A 130 11.06 -5.06 15.74
C TYR A 130 12.40 -4.44 16.17
N PRO A 131 13.26 -5.19 16.87
CA PRO A 131 14.52 -4.66 17.42
C PRO A 131 15.56 -4.33 16.34
N ARG A 132 15.43 -4.91 15.14
CA ARG A 132 16.31 -4.65 13.99
C ARG A 132 15.51 -4.00 12.88
N VAL A 133 16.07 -2.95 12.28
CA VAL A 133 15.49 -2.33 11.08
C VAL A 133 15.64 -3.32 9.93
N ARG A 134 14.51 -3.79 9.39
CA ARG A 134 14.45 -4.50 8.12
C ARG A 134 14.17 -3.45 7.06
N SER A 135 15.07 -3.28 6.09
CA SER A 135 14.89 -2.33 4.97
C SER A 135 14.50 -3.07 3.69
N HIS A 136 13.77 -4.17 3.81
CA HIS A 136 13.30 -4.91 2.64
C HIS A 136 12.01 -4.28 2.17
N GLU A 137 11.80 -4.24 0.86
CA GLU A 137 10.48 -3.92 0.31
C GLU A 137 9.43 -4.93 0.81
N PRO A 138 8.13 -4.60 0.72
CA PRO A 138 7.11 -5.58 0.99
C PRO A 138 7.32 -6.84 0.15
N ASP A 139 7.20 -8.00 0.78
CA ASP A 139 7.16 -9.28 0.10
C ASP A 139 5.86 -9.36 -0.72
N LEU A 140 6.02 -9.22 -2.04
CA LEU A 140 4.94 -9.28 -3.02
C LEU A 140 4.80 -10.69 -3.62
N GLY A 141 5.36 -11.72 -2.97
CA GLY A 141 5.29 -13.10 -3.43
C GLY A 141 6.29 -13.43 -4.55
N PRO A 142 6.20 -14.64 -5.13
CA PRO A 142 7.16 -15.13 -6.14
C PRO A 142 7.18 -14.27 -7.41
N ALA A 143 6.03 -13.74 -7.84
CA ALA A 143 5.89 -12.85 -8.98
C ALA A 143 6.00 -11.35 -8.61
N ALA A 144 6.77 -11.00 -7.57
CA ALA A 144 6.93 -9.62 -7.11
C ALA A 144 7.31 -8.63 -8.24
N ALA A 145 8.16 -9.05 -9.18
CA ALA A 145 8.55 -8.23 -10.33
C ALA A 145 7.34 -7.93 -11.25
N ASP A 146 6.48 -8.92 -11.49
CA ASP A 146 5.27 -8.77 -12.30
C ASP A 146 4.21 -7.90 -11.63
N VAL A 147 4.00 -8.07 -10.32
CA VAL A 147 3.13 -7.17 -9.54
C VAL A 147 3.56 -5.71 -9.72
N LYS A 148 4.86 -5.43 -9.55
CA LYS A 148 5.42 -4.08 -9.75
C LYS A 148 5.26 -3.59 -11.18
N ARG A 149 5.48 -4.46 -12.18
CA ARG A 149 5.27 -4.11 -13.60
C ARG A 149 3.83 -3.71 -13.87
N VAL A 150 2.85 -4.50 -13.42
CA VAL A 150 1.43 -4.18 -13.56
C VAL A 150 1.13 -2.82 -12.93
N LEU A 151 1.50 -2.62 -11.65
CA LEU A 151 1.25 -1.36 -10.95
C LEU A 151 1.92 -0.15 -11.63
N ALA A 152 3.12 -0.32 -12.20
CA ALA A 152 3.83 0.72 -12.92
C ALA A 152 3.17 1.11 -14.26
N THR A 153 2.36 0.23 -14.87
CA THR A 153 1.63 0.55 -16.12
C THR A 153 0.37 1.39 -15.89
N LEU A 154 -0.22 1.36 -14.70
CA LEU A 154 -1.51 2.03 -14.43
C LEU A 154 -1.47 3.55 -14.58
N PRO A 155 -0.40 4.27 -14.15
CA PRO A 155 -0.26 5.69 -14.45
C PRO A 155 -0.14 6.01 -15.94
N ARG A 156 0.28 5.06 -16.79
CA ARG A 156 0.29 5.24 -18.26
C ARG A 156 -1.11 5.08 -18.84
N LEU A 157 -1.85 4.05 -18.40
CA LEU A 157 -3.27 3.87 -18.76
C LEU A 157 -4.12 5.08 -18.37
N ALA A 158 -3.83 5.71 -17.22
CA ALA A 158 -4.45 6.96 -16.79
C ALA A 158 -4.23 8.14 -17.75
N ARG A 159 -3.25 8.06 -18.66
CA ARG A 159 -2.89 9.09 -19.64
C ARG A 159 -3.34 8.77 -21.07
N ARG A 160 -4.18 7.75 -21.25
CA ARG A 160 -4.69 7.29 -22.56
C ARG A 160 -5.33 8.37 -23.43
N CYS A 161 -5.82 9.45 -22.84
CA CYS A 161 -6.34 10.61 -23.58
C CYS A 161 -5.34 11.27 -24.54
N HIS A 162 -4.04 11.06 -24.34
CA HIS A 162 -2.98 11.63 -25.19
C HIS A 162 -1.90 10.61 -25.60
N ASP A 163 -2.09 9.34 -25.25
CA ASP A 163 -1.17 8.26 -25.60
C ASP A 163 -1.93 7.16 -26.35
N PRO A 164 -1.86 7.13 -27.70
CA PRO A 164 -2.55 6.15 -28.52
C PRO A 164 -2.23 4.71 -28.14
N ALA A 165 -0.99 4.43 -27.71
CA ALA A 165 -0.61 3.07 -27.28
C ALA A 165 -1.30 2.69 -25.96
N SER A 166 -1.43 3.65 -25.03
CA SER A 166 -2.19 3.42 -23.79
C SER A 166 -3.69 3.29 -24.05
N LEU A 167 -4.24 3.99 -25.06
CA LEU A 167 -5.64 3.83 -25.47
C LEU A 167 -5.90 2.45 -26.08
N GLU A 168 -5.03 1.99 -26.98
CA GLU A 168 -5.13 0.65 -27.58
C GLU A 168 -5.09 -0.46 -26.53
N VAL A 169 -4.17 -0.36 -25.56
CA VAL A 169 -4.10 -1.31 -24.44
C VAL A 169 -5.35 -1.25 -23.58
N PHE A 170 -5.86 -0.04 -23.28
CA PHE A 170 -7.09 0.14 -22.52
C PHE A 170 -8.29 -0.52 -23.23
N ASP A 171 -8.46 -0.29 -24.53
CA ASP A 171 -9.55 -0.87 -25.32
C ASP A 171 -9.46 -2.40 -25.37
N GLY A 172 -8.25 -2.95 -25.48
CA GLY A 172 -8.01 -4.40 -25.41
C GLY A 172 -8.34 -5.00 -24.04
N LEU A 173 -7.99 -4.32 -22.95
CA LEU A 173 -8.38 -4.72 -21.59
C LEU A 173 -9.90 -4.64 -21.41
N LEU A 174 -10.53 -3.58 -21.91
CA LEU A 174 -11.99 -3.42 -21.85
C LEU A 174 -12.70 -4.55 -22.62
N ALA A 175 -12.24 -4.88 -23.83
CA ALA A 175 -12.75 -6.02 -24.58
C ALA A 175 -12.60 -7.34 -23.81
N THR A 176 -11.49 -7.52 -23.09
CA THR A 176 -11.27 -8.68 -22.22
C THR A 176 -12.28 -8.71 -21.07
N VAL A 177 -12.52 -7.59 -20.39
CA VAL A 177 -13.55 -7.53 -19.32
C VAL A 177 -14.94 -7.81 -19.88
N LEU A 178 -15.28 -7.28 -21.06
CA LEU A 178 -16.61 -7.44 -21.63
C LEU A 178 -16.90 -8.85 -22.17
N THR A 179 -15.88 -9.67 -22.40
CA THR A 179 -16.02 -11.01 -22.98
C THR A 179 -15.64 -12.14 -22.03
N ARG A 180 -15.11 -11.83 -20.85
CA ARG A 180 -14.80 -12.84 -19.83
C ARG A 180 -16.08 -13.42 -19.23
N ASP A 181 -15.96 -14.61 -18.68
CA ASP A 181 -16.96 -15.18 -17.79
C ASP A 181 -16.80 -14.54 -16.40
N ASP A 182 -17.71 -13.62 -16.05
CA ASP A 182 -17.69 -12.88 -14.79
C ASP A 182 -17.91 -13.79 -13.57
N GLU A 183 -18.74 -14.83 -13.69
CA GLU A 183 -19.00 -15.77 -12.59
C GLU A 183 -17.75 -16.61 -12.32
N ALA A 184 -17.14 -17.16 -13.37
CA ALA A 184 -15.91 -17.91 -13.23
C ALA A 184 -14.75 -17.05 -12.73
N HIS A 185 -14.65 -15.78 -13.16
CA HIS A 185 -13.64 -14.83 -12.67
C HIS A 185 -13.84 -14.53 -11.19
N GLN A 186 -15.07 -14.29 -10.75
CA GLN A 186 -15.38 -14.00 -9.36
C GLN A 186 -15.01 -15.19 -8.45
N VAL A 187 -15.38 -16.42 -8.83
CA VAL A 187 -15.00 -17.63 -8.08
C VAL A 187 -13.48 -17.80 -8.02
N ALA A 188 -12.77 -17.52 -9.11
CA ALA A 188 -11.31 -17.58 -9.14
C ALA A 188 -10.68 -16.53 -8.19
N MET A 189 -11.23 -15.32 -8.16
CA MET A 189 -10.78 -14.24 -7.27
C MET A 189 -11.06 -14.51 -5.80
N GLU A 190 -12.20 -15.11 -5.46
CA GLU A 190 -12.52 -15.53 -4.10
C GLU A 190 -11.49 -16.56 -3.60
N ARG A 191 -11.16 -17.57 -4.42
CA ARG A 191 -10.12 -18.56 -4.09
C ARG A 191 -8.74 -17.93 -3.90
N ALA A 192 -8.40 -16.94 -4.72
CA ALA A 192 -7.15 -16.19 -4.59
C ALA A 192 -7.10 -15.38 -3.29
N PHE A 193 -8.22 -14.74 -2.93
CA PHE A 193 -8.33 -14.02 -1.67
C PHE A 193 -8.26 -14.95 -0.46
N ASP A 194 -8.95 -16.09 -0.48
CA ASP A 194 -8.87 -17.12 0.57
C ASP A 194 -7.43 -17.59 0.78
N SER A 195 -6.69 -17.80 -0.31
CA SER A 195 -5.27 -18.14 -0.25
C SER A 195 -4.45 -17.02 0.43
N ALA A 196 -4.71 -15.76 0.09
CA ALA A 196 -4.07 -14.61 0.72
C ALA A 196 -4.41 -14.50 2.23
N VAL A 197 -5.64 -14.85 2.63
CA VAL A 197 -6.05 -14.90 4.04
C VAL A 197 -5.28 -15.98 4.79
N LEU A 198 -5.26 -17.20 4.26
CA LEU A 198 -4.61 -18.37 4.88
C LEU A 198 -3.11 -18.18 5.09
N THR A 199 -2.44 -17.45 4.20
CA THR A 199 -1.00 -17.18 4.30
C THR A 199 -0.65 -15.81 4.89
N GLY A 200 -1.64 -15.09 5.44
CA GLY A 200 -1.42 -13.79 6.07
C GLY A 200 -1.03 -12.66 5.10
N ARG A 201 -1.24 -12.84 3.79
CA ARG A 201 -0.98 -11.84 2.74
C ARG A 201 -2.16 -10.89 2.49
N ARG A 202 -3.30 -11.06 3.17
CA ARG A 202 -4.50 -10.20 3.03
C ARG A 202 -4.22 -8.69 3.13
N ARG A 203 -3.29 -8.26 4.00
CA ARG A 203 -2.94 -6.84 4.15
C ARG A 203 -2.12 -6.33 2.97
N VAL A 204 -1.25 -7.18 2.41
CA VAL A 204 -0.50 -6.90 1.18
C VAL A 204 -1.44 -6.87 -0.03
N TRP A 205 -2.45 -7.74 -0.06
CA TRP A 205 -3.52 -7.71 -1.06
C TRP A 205 -4.24 -6.36 -1.06
N THR A 206 -4.67 -5.88 0.11
CA THR A 206 -5.28 -4.54 0.25
C THR A 206 -4.34 -3.41 -0.17
N LEU A 207 -3.04 -3.52 0.17
CA LEU A 207 -2.02 -2.58 -0.31
C LEU A 207 -1.97 -2.56 -1.84
N VAL A 208 -1.89 -3.73 -2.49
CA VAL A 208 -1.82 -3.84 -3.96
C VAL A 208 -3.03 -3.22 -4.63
N ARG A 209 -4.25 -3.50 -4.14
CA ARG A 209 -5.48 -2.87 -4.68
C ARG A 209 -5.46 -1.35 -4.52
N ARG A 210 -5.03 -0.84 -3.37
CA ARG A 210 -4.90 0.60 -3.11
C ARG A 210 -3.87 1.24 -4.04
N SER A 211 -2.71 0.62 -4.20
CA SER A 211 -1.68 1.09 -5.13
C SER A 211 -2.15 1.07 -6.58
N ALA A 212 -2.98 0.08 -6.95
CA ALA A 212 -3.57 0.03 -8.28
C ALA A 212 -4.52 1.20 -8.51
N ALA A 213 -5.44 1.46 -7.57
CA ALA A 213 -6.34 2.59 -7.60
C ALA A 213 -5.57 3.94 -7.66
N GLU A 214 -4.58 4.13 -6.79
CA GLU A 214 -3.76 5.35 -6.79
C GLU A 214 -2.93 5.54 -8.07
N GLY A 215 -2.57 4.45 -8.76
CA GLY A 215 -1.85 4.50 -10.03
C GLY A 215 -2.78 4.86 -11.18
N PHE A 216 -3.93 4.21 -11.25
CA PHE A 216 -4.90 4.35 -12.34
C PHE A 216 -5.68 5.66 -12.28
N TRP A 217 -6.09 6.10 -11.09
CA TRP A 217 -6.86 7.33 -10.91
C TRP A 217 -6.02 8.60 -10.82
N ARG A 218 -4.77 8.56 -11.29
CA ARG A 218 -3.96 9.78 -11.38
C ARG A 218 -4.51 10.71 -12.45
N LEU A 219 -4.54 12.00 -12.14
CA LEU A 219 -4.82 13.03 -13.15
C LEU A 219 -3.77 12.94 -14.26
N CYS A 220 -4.23 13.04 -15.51
CA CYS A 220 -3.33 13.20 -16.63
C CYS A 220 -2.55 14.52 -16.42
N PRO A 221 -1.19 14.51 -16.46
CA PRO A 221 -0.41 15.71 -16.20
C PRO A 221 -0.61 16.80 -17.27
N ALA A 222 -1.00 16.41 -18.49
CA ALA A 222 -1.29 17.34 -19.57
C ALA A 222 -2.70 17.96 -19.42
N CYS A 223 -3.74 17.15 -19.22
CA CYS A 223 -5.11 17.66 -19.11
C CYS A 223 -5.43 18.25 -17.74
N ARG A 224 -4.71 17.83 -16.69
CA ARG A 224 -5.07 17.99 -15.27
C ARG A 224 -6.49 17.51 -14.95
N ARG A 225 -6.93 16.49 -15.67
CA ARG A 225 -8.24 15.83 -15.53
C ARG A 225 -8.02 14.33 -15.48
N LEU A 226 -8.96 13.62 -14.87
CA LEU A 226 -9.03 12.18 -15.04
C LEU A 226 -9.27 11.92 -16.53
N ALA A 227 -8.54 10.95 -17.09
CA ALA A 227 -8.93 10.38 -18.37
C ALA A 227 -10.18 9.55 -18.07
N THR A 228 -11.35 10.17 -18.18
CA THR A 228 -12.65 9.51 -18.10
C THR A 228 -13.22 9.49 -19.51
N ALA A 229 -13.55 8.29 -20.00
CA ALA A 229 -14.55 8.17 -21.05
C ALA A 229 -15.91 8.70 -20.52
N PRO A 230 -16.90 9.00 -21.37
CA PRO A 230 -18.25 9.33 -20.90
C PRO A 230 -18.91 8.22 -20.06
N ASP A 231 -18.33 7.02 -20.02
CA ASP A 231 -18.79 5.86 -19.25
C ASP A 231 -17.81 5.51 -18.12
N SER A 232 -18.09 6.00 -16.91
CA SER A 232 -17.26 5.74 -15.71
C SER A 232 -17.17 4.26 -15.34
N LEU A 233 -18.16 3.45 -15.75
CA LEU A 233 -18.21 2.02 -15.47
C LEU A 233 -17.11 1.26 -16.21
N SER A 234 -16.76 1.69 -17.43
CA SER A 234 -15.69 1.07 -18.21
C SER A 234 -14.31 1.24 -17.54
N ASP A 235 -14.06 2.42 -16.95
CA ASP A 235 -12.82 2.70 -16.25
C ASP A 235 -12.69 1.90 -14.94
N GLU A 236 -13.78 1.80 -14.18
CA GLU A 236 -13.84 0.98 -12.97
C GLU A 236 -13.54 -0.48 -13.28
N ARG A 237 -14.16 -1.03 -14.33
CA ARG A 237 -13.96 -2.40 -14.80
C ARG A 237 -12.52 -2.71 -15.20
N VAL A 238 -11.88 -1.82 -15.96
CA VAL A 238 -10.47 -2.02 -16.36
C VAL A 238 -9.53 -1.90 -15.16
N MET A 239 -9.79 -0.96 -14.25
CA MET A 239 -9.04 -0.81 -13.01
C MET A 239 -9.14 -2.05 -12.13
N GLU A 240 -10.36 -2.58 -11.95
CA GLU A 240 -10.62 -3.82 -11.21
C GLU A 240 -9.88 -5.00 -11.83
N LEU A 241 -9.96 -5.18 -13.16
CA LEU A 241 -9.21 -6.24 -13.85
C LEU A 241 -7.71 -6.16 -13.57
N CYS A 242 -7.13 -4.96 -13.60
CA CYS A 242 -5.70 -4.78 -13.34
C CYS A 242 -5.34 -5.02 -11.87
N ALA A 243 -6.19 -4.59 -10.94
CA ALA A 243 -6.01 -4.83 -9.51
C ALA A 243 -6.12 -6.33 -9.19
N ASP A 244 -7.10 -7.02 -9.77
CA ASP A 244 -7.30 -8.47 -9.66
C ASP A 244 -6.10 -9.23 -10.20
N LEU A 245 -5.61 -8.84 -11.38
CA LEU A 245 -4.39 -9.40 -11.98
C LEU A 245 -3.18 -9.27 -11.04
N ALA A 246 -2.95 -8.07 -10.49
CA ALA A 246 -1.84 -7.85 -9.57
C ALA A 246 -1.99 -8.66 -8.27
N CYS A 247 -3.22 -8.84 -7.78
CA CYS A 247 -3.52 -9.65 -6.61
C CYS A 247 -3.37 -11.15 -6.86
N ALA A 248 -3.72 -11.65 -8.05
CA ALA A 248 -3.49 -13.04 -8.43
C ALA A 248 -1.99 -13.38 -8.48
N LEU A 249 -1.17 -12.47 -9.01
CA LEU A 249 0.29 -12.60 -9.04
C LEU A 249 0.92 -12.65 -7.63
N LEU A 250 0.34 -11.93 -6.65
CA LEU A 250 0.80 -11.94 -5.26
C LEU A 250 0.71 -13.33 -4.60
N VAL A 251 -0.20 -14.19 -5.06
CA VAL A 251 -0.48 -15.52 -4.50
C VAL A 251 -0.26 -16.65 -5.50
N GLU A 252 0.58 -16.43 -6.53
CA GLU A 252 0.89 -17.43 -7.56
C GLU A 252 1.31 -18.79 -6.96
N ASP A 253 2.15 -18.80 -5.92
CA ASP A 253 2.64 -20.00 -5.26
C ASP A 253 1.56 -20.83 -4.54
N LEU A 254 0.35 -20.27 -4.40
CA LEU A 254 -0.75 -20.84 -3.62
C LEU A 254 -1.96 -21.21 -4.50
N LEU A 255 -1.99 -20.71 -5.74
CA LEU A 255 -3.11 -20.92 -6.64
C LEU A 255 -2.97 -22.22 -7.44
N ASP A 256 -4.10 -22.86 -7.69
CA ASP A 256 -4.17 -23.91 -8.71
C ASP A 256 -3.75 -23.32 -10.07
N PRO A 257 -2.90 -24.01 -10.87
CA PRO A 257 -2.40 -23.48 -12.13
C PRO A 257 -3.49 -23.07 -13.12
N GLN A 258 -4.66 -23.72 -13.11
CA GLN A 258 -5.79 -23.34 -13.98
C GLN A 258 -6.41 -22.03 -13.53
N VAL A 259 -6.62 -21.85 -12.22
CA VAL A 259 -7.12 -20.60 -11.62
C VAL A 259 -6.14 -19.46 -11.88
N PHE A 260 -4.84 -19.71 -11.69
CA PHE A 260 -3.80 -18.72 -11.96
C PHE A 260 -3.76 -18.30 -13.43
N ALA A 261 -3.81 -19.26 -14.37
CA ALA A 261 -3.82 -18.96 -15.80
C ALA A 261 -5.06 -18.16 -16.22
N GLN A 262 -6.22 -18.47 -15.64
CA GLN A 262 -7.46 -17.73 -15.88
C GLN A 262 -7.32 -16.26 -15.47
N LEU A 263 -6.80 -15.99 -14.28
CA LEU A 263 -6.66 -14.61 -13.75
C LEU A 263 -5.52 -13.82 -14.41
N THR A 264 -4.48 -14.49 -14.91
CA THR A 264 -3.28 -13.84 -15.46
C THR A 264 -3.24 -13.73 -16.97
N THR A 265 -4.21 -14.30 -17.69
CA THR A 265 -4.34 -14.15 -19.14
C THR A 265 -4.26 -12.68 -19.63
N PRO A 266 -4.87 -11.68 -18.94
CA PRO A 266 -4.77 -10.27 -19.33
C PRO A 266 -3.36 -9.67 -19.25
N LEU A 267 -2.39 -10.31 -18.57
CA LEU A 267 -1.03 -9.80 -18.43
C LEU A 267 -0.36 -9.49 -19.77
N ARG A 268 -0.67 -10.29 -20.80
CA ARG A 268 -0.12 -10.11 -22.15
C ARG A 268 -0.52 -8.78 -22.77
N ALA A 269 -1.72 -8.29 -22.48
CA ALA A 269 -2.21 -7.01 -22.99
C ALA A 269 -1.40 -5.81 -22.43
N LEU A 270 -0.80 -5.95 -21.25
CA LEU A 270 -0.02 -4.89 -20.61
C LEU A 270 1.43 -4.81 -21.10
N ILE A 271 1.96 -5.85 -21.77
CA ILE A 271 3.35 -5.92 -22.25
C ILE A 271 3.76 -4.69 -23.09
N PRO A 272 2.93 -4.17 -24.02
CA PRO A 272 3.29 -2.98 -24.80
C PRO A 272 3.59 -1.75 -23.94
N LEU A 273 2.99 -1.63 -22.75
CA LEU A 273 3.23 -0.52 -21.81
C LEU A 273 4.40 -0.76 -20.86
N GLN A 274 4.99 -1.96 -20.87
CA GLN A 274 6.15 -2.30 -20.06
C GLN A 274 7.47 -1.92 -20.76
N GLY A 275 7.44 -1.72 -22.08
CA GLY A 275 8.57 -1.23 -22.88
C GLY A 275 8.63 0.29 -22.94
N ALA A 276 9.14 0.94 -21.89
CA ALA A 276 9.80 2.25 -21.89
C ALA A 276 10.14 2.67 -20.45
N SER A 277 11.09 1.98 -19.83
CA SER A 277 11.84 2.57 -18.71
C SER A 277 13.00 3.35 -19.31
N GLY A 278 12.79 4.62 -19.66
CA GLY A 278 13.85 5.45 -20.23
C GLY A 278 13.39 6.88 -20.51
N GLY A 279 13.69 7.77 -19.57
CA GLY A 279 13.43 9.22 -19.63
C GLY A 279 13.38 9.83 -18.25
#